data_AF-A0A6A5Y8K8-F1
#
_entry.id   AF-A0A6A5Y8K8-F1
#
_cell.length_a   1.000
_cell.length_b   1.000
_cell.length_c   1.000
_cell.angle_alpha   90.00
_cell.angle_beta   90.00
_cell.angle_gamma   90.00
#
_symmetry.space_group_name_H-M   'P 1'
#
loop_
_entity.id
_entity.type
_entity.pdbx_description
1 polymer ?
#
loop_
_entity_poly.entity_id
_entity_poly.type
_entity_poly.pdbx_seq_one_letter_code
_entity_poly.pdbx_strand_id
1 'polypeptide(L)'
;MPSARVDKRDNSPDTSSQSNSEPSPPAPPTTWRVSHILIVAFLIPIVILQCWKQGQHLYHYLDIPTLWLRVNGIVPEEKAQIDELASLLDQIYSTLANMTYLPSSSIKRGPHSIKTTNAAYNSQISQLLSALPYIDQPLPDKEPWLFETDFVDYTDPKEREDTRDPLLCEGQYMTPSMIALNSIGVGWSVLIYDFEGNKIRMINALEWSNSALDWQPLLDFDRVEARKRRDMICHGDDIRQFWEDLPYIEAPFFLRDLLQRYRDGDMIPWTTTPEMDAKAYKNLLLQHGWPDTFNADRFRANLFRLQNRASPHGNAKAAHSLAAELEGKPPFTSPGLIANLKQHLLDTFTQLSTTPESDSETKLQLSFQHERLSLDLARRYDELHAAKTLIARLCPAGVCVKPEDVASRNCLNVKKEHAELVARFQRGYPEETECHWRETATKRSRRTFLGWRRKQFWWAGLAVRECEKDVRAEGNGVDLDERQRMEEERMSLRDCESGLAGCPPKKLPLLLSTAGSKRRSLGWSRR
;
A
#
# COMPACT_ATOMS: atom_id res chain seq x y z
N MET A 1 -38.61 -29.18 -32.33
CA MET A 1 -39.84 -28.63 -31.73
C MET A 1 -39.53 -27.25 -31.16
N PRO A 2 -40.42 -26.25 -31.34
CA PRO A 2 -40.06 -25.15 -32.24
C PRO A 2 -40.32 -23.72 -31.69
N SER A 3 -39.70 -22.75 -32.39
CA SER A 3 -40.29 -21.53 -32.97
C SER A 3 -41.08 -20.51 -32.11
N ALA A 4 -40.60 -19.25 -32.13
CA ALA A 4 -41.33 -17.99 -32.42
C ALA A 4 -40.29 -16.85 -32.34
N ARG A 5 -39.97 -15.96 -33.29
CA ARG A 5 -40.66 -15.28 -34.40
C ARG A 5 -41.98 -14.61 -33.99
N VAL A 6 -41.90 -13.32 -33.73
CA VAL A 6 -43.04 -12.40 -33.65
C VAL A 6 -42.77 -11.21 -34.56
N ASP A 7 -43.82 -10.86 -35.29
CA ASP A 7 -43.89 -10.10 -36.51
C ASP A 7 -43.92 -8.57 -36.34
N LYS A 8 -43.61 -7.95 -37.48
CA LYS A 8 -44.00 -6.59 -37.89
C LYS A 8 -45.48 -6.31 -37.63
N ARG A 9 -45.78 -5.07 -37.21
CA ARG A 9 -47.02 -4.38 -37.59
C ARG A 9 -46.73 -2.97 -38.04
N ASP A 10 -47.15 -2.73 -39.28
CA ASP A 10 -47.47 -1.43 -39.86
C ASP A 10 -48.54 -0.72 -39.04
N ASN A 11 -48.47 0.61 -39.00
CA ASN A 11 -49.64 1.49 -39.11
C ASN A 11 -49.18 2.94 -39.34
N SER A 12 -49.38 3.38 -40.58
CA SER A 12 -49.58 4.80 -40.93
C SER A 12 -50.89 5.29 -40.28
N PRO A 13 -51.05 6.60 -40.05
CA PRO A 13 -52.04 7.26 -40.89
C PRO A 13 -51.63 8.63 -41.41
N ASP A 14 -52.18 8.88 -42.60
CA ASP A 14 -52.25 10.13 -43.34
C ASP A 14 -52.65 11.33 -42.48
N THR A 15 -51.98 12.46 -42.69
CA THR A 15 -52.59 13.77 -42.49
C THR A 15 -52.37 14.63 -43.73
N SER A 16 -53.50 14.83 -44.40
CA SER A 16 -53.73 15.62 -45.60
C SER A 16 -53.50 17.11 -45.37
N SER A 17 -52.84 17.70 -46.36
CA SER A 17 -52.85 19.11 -46.73
C SER A 17 -54.26 19.74 -46.79
N GLN A 18 -54.47 20.85 -46.08
CA GLN A 18 -55.48 21.85 -46.40
C GLN A 18 -54.83 23.24 -46.43
N SER A 19 -54.76 23.80 -47.63
CA SER A 19 -54.43 25.20 -47.91
C SER A 19 -55.66 26.07 -47.68
N ASN A 20 -55.67 26.87 -46.61
CA ASN A 20 -56.61 27.98 -46.46
C ASN A 20 -55.88 29.28 -46.80
N SER A 21 -56.26 29.89 -47.92
CA SER A 21 -55.87 31.23 -48.32
C SER A 21 -56.70 32.26 -47.54
N GLU A 22 -56.08 32.95 -46.58
CA GLU A 22 -56.64 34.14 -45.93
C GLU A 22 -56.45 35.39 -46.83
N PRO A 23 -57.45 36.29 -46.89
CA PRO A 23 -57.35 37.54 -47.64
C PRO A 23 -56.48 38.56 -46.87
N SER A 24 -55.59 39.23 -47.61
CA SER A 24 -54.67 40.24 -47.13
C SER A 24 -55.39 41.44 -46.49
N PRO A 25 -54.95 41.93 -45.32
CA PRO A 25 -55.47 43.16 -44.73
C PRO A 25 -54.97 44.40 -45.47
N PRO A 26 -55.76 45.49 -45.53
CA PRO A 26 -55.39 46.71 -46.21
C PRO A 26 -54.24 47.44 -45.51
N ALA A 27 -53.38 48.07 -46.32
CA ALA A 27 -52.20 48.80 -45.88
C ALA A 27 -52.56 49.94 -44.90
N PRO A 28 -51.82 50.09 -43.78
CA PRO A 28 -52.08 51.15 -42.82
C PRO A 28 -51.62 52.53 -43.35
N PRO A 29 -52.31 53.62 -42.97
CA PRO A 29 -52.00 54.97 -43.41
C PRO A 29 -50.62 55.45 -42.91
N THR A 30 -49.90 56.09 -43.82
CA THR A 30 -48.49 56.52 -43.76
C THR A 30 -48.17 57.64 -42.76
N THR A 31 -49.04 57.93 -41.80
CA THR A 31 -48.81 58.95 -40.75
C THR A 31 -48.38 58.35 -39.40
N TRP A 32 -48.44 57.02 -39.23
CA TRP A 32 -48.04 56.33 -37.99
C TRP A 32 -46.54 56.00 -37.87
N ARG A 33 -45.75 56.14 -38.95
CA ARG A 33 -44.33 55.74 -38.95
C ARG A 33 -43.42 56.71 -38.18
N VAL A 34 -43.77 57.98 -38.04
CA VAL A 34 -42.87 58.97 -37.40
C VAL A 34 -42.91 58.87 -35.87
N SER A 35 -44.08 58.58 -35.27
CA SER A 35 -44.21 58.43 -33.81
C SER A 35 -43.61 57.11 -33.28
N HIS A 36 -43.70 56.00 -34.01
CA HIS A 36 -43.08 54.74 -33.58
C HIS A 36 -41.55 54.78 -33.68
N ILE A 37 -40.97 55.49 -34.64
CA ILE A 37 -39.51 55.66 -34.72
C ILE A 37 -39.00 56.44 -33.51
N LEU A 38 -39.70 57.49 -33.06
CA LEU A 38 -39.30 58.25 -31.87
C LEU A 38 -39.47 57.44 -30.57
N ILE A 39 -40.56 56.68 -30.43
CA ILE A 39 -40.80 55.84 -29.25
C ILE A 39 -39.76 54.71 -29.16
N VAL A 40 -39.45 54.05 -30.27
CA VAL A 40 -38.40 53.01 -30.33
C VAL A 40 -37.01 53.61 -30.11
N ALA A 41 -36.71 54.78 -30.68
CA ALA A 41 -35.40 55.42 -30.55
C ALA A 41 -35.12 55.97 -29.15
N PHE A 42 -36.14 56.36 -28.37
CA PHE A 42 -35.94 56.96 -27.05
C PHE A 42 -36.30 56.04 -25.88
N LEU A 43 -37.34 55.21 -25.97
CA LEU A 43 -37.71 54.34 -24.85
C LEU A 43 -36.81 53.11 -24.74
N ILE A 44 -36.34 52.56 -25.86
CA ILE A 44 -35.46 51.38 -25.83
C ILE A 44 -34.13 51.70 -25.14
N PRO A 45 -33.42 52.80 -25.44
CA PRO A 45 -32.20 53.16 -24.70
C PRO A 45 -32.45 53.42 -23.22
N ILE A 46 -33.60 54.02 -22.85
CA ILE A 46 -33.95 54.29 -21.45
C ILE A 46 -34.22 53.00 -20.68
N VAL A 47 -34.95 52.05 -21.28
CA VAL A 47 -35.19 50.72 -20.69
C VAL A 47 -33.88 49.94 -20.59
N ILE A 48 -33.03 49.99 -21.62
CA ILE A 48 -31.69 49.37 -21.57
C ILE A 48 -30.84 50.01 -20.46
N LEU A 49 -30.83 51.34 -20.31
CA LEU A 49 -30.11 52.04 -19.24
C LEU A 49 -30.64 51.71 -17.85
N GLN A 50 -31.96 51.59 -17.68
CA GLN A 50 -32.58 51.19 -16.40
C GLN A 50 -32.28 49.72 -16.08
N CYS A 51 -32.42 48.81 -17.06
CA CYS A 51 -32.01 47.42 -16.91
C CYS A 51 -30.52 47.28 -16.64
N TRP A 52 -29.67 48.15 -17.19
CA TRP A 52 -28.23 48.13 -16.93
C TRP A 52 -27.90 48.59 -15.51
N LYS A 53 -28.60 49.62 -15.01
CA LYS A 53 -28.42 50.13 -13.63
C LYS A 53 -28.94 49.15 -12.57
N GLN A 54 -30.06 48.46 -12.82
CA GLN A 54 -30.50 47.34 -11.97
C GLN A 54 -29.65 46.08 -12.16
N GLY A 55 -29.13 45.86 -13.36
CA GLY A 55 -28.18 44.81 -13.68
C GLY A 55 -26.85 44.96 -12.94
N GLN A 56 -26.36 46.18 -12.68
CA GLN A 56 -25.12 46.39 -11.92
C GLN A 56 -25.18 45.87 -10.47
N HIS A 57 -26.34 45.90 -9.82
CA HIS A 57 -26.51 45.26 -8.51
C HIS A 57 -26.56 43.73 -8.60
N LEU A 58 -27.11 43.18 -9.69
CA LEU A 58 -27.05 41.75 -9.97
C LEU A 58 -25.65 41.29 -10.41
N TYR A 59 -24.85 42.14 -11.06
CA TYR A 59 -23.46 41.85 -11.45
C TYR A 59 -22.48 41.80 -10.27
N HIS A 60 -22.83 42.41 -9.13
CA HIS A 60 -22.07 42.22 -7.89
C HIS A 60 -22.49 40.94 -7.14
N TYR A 61 -23.69 40.42 -7.38
CA TYR A 61 -24.18 39.16 -6.82
C TYR A 61 -23.86 37.94 -7.68
N LEU A 62 -23.85 38.14 -8.99
CA LEU A 62 -23.36 37.20 -9.98
C LEU A 62 -21.89 37.52 -10.16
N ASP A 63 -21.04 36.84 -9.40
CA ASP A 63 -19.59 36.88 -9.55
C ASP A 63 -19.19 36.26 -10.90
N ILE A 64 -19.53 36.96 -11.99
CA ILE A 64 -19.39 36.51 -13.37
C ILE A 64 -17.91 36.30 -13.74
N PRO A 65 -16.93 37.08 -13.24
CA PRO A 65 -15.52 36.77 -13.47
C PRO A 65 -15.12 35.40 -12.92
N THR A 66 -15.58 35.01 -11.71
CA THR A 66 -15.27 33.69 -11.16
C THR A 66 -16.06 32.58 -11.84
N LEU A 67 -17.31 32.83 -12.25
CA LEU A 67 -18.09 31.88 -13.05
C LEU A 67 -17.46 31.63 -14.43
N TRP A 68 -16.95 32.66 -15.13
CA TRP A 68 -16.33 32.49 -16.45
C TRP A 68 -14.95 31.82 -16.37
N LEU A 69 -14.18 32.07 -15.31
CA LEU A 69 -12.94 31.34 -15.01
C LEU A 69 -13.23 29.87 -14.68
N ARG A 70 -14.27 29.59 -13.89
CA ARG A 70 -14.65 28.22 -13.49
C ARG A 70 -15.21 27.38 -14.64
N VAL A 71 -15.76 28.00 -15.69
CA VAL A 71 -16.27 27.29 -16.88
C VAL A 71 -15.13 26.76 -17.77
N ASN A 72 -13.90 27.29 -17.66
CA ASN A 72 -12.80 26.93 -18.58
C ASN A 72 -11.45 26.59 -17.91
N GLY A 73 -11.31 26.67 -16.58
CA GLY A 73 -10.04 26.34 -15.93
C GLY A 73 -10.09 26.28 -14.40
N ILE A 74 -9.08 25.64 -13.81
CA ILE A 74 -8.83 25.69 -12.36
C ILE A 74 -8.58 27.15 -11.95
N VAL A 75 -9.11 27.58 -10.80
CA VAL A 75 -8.78 28.88 -10.22
C VAL A 75 -7.27 28.90 -9.89
N PRO A 76 -6.52 30.00 -10.14
CA PRO A 76 -5.08 30.03 -9.87
C PRO A 76 -4.66 29.53 -8.47
N GLU A 77 -5.49 29.79 -7.46
CA GLU A 77 -5.33 29.32 -6.09
C GLU A 77 -5.44 27.79 -5.96
N GLU A 78 -6.50 27.19 -6.51
CA GLU A 78 -6.69 25.75 -6.55
C GLU A 78 -5.52 25.04 -7.28
N LYS A 79 -5.00 25.66 -8.35
CA LYS A 79 -3.83 25.15 -9.05
C LYS A 79 -2.58 25.20 -8.16
N ALA A 80 -2.37 26.31 -7.44
CA ALA A 80 -1.25 26.44 -6.52
C ALA A 80 -1.32 25.39 -5.39
N GLN A 81 -2.52 25.06 -4.90
CA GLN A 81 -2.73 23.99 -3.91
C GLN A 81 -2.34 22.61 -4.48
N ILE A 82 -2.77 22.29 -5.71
CA ILE A 82 -2.39 21.05 -6.40
C ILE A 82 -0.87 20.95 -6.57
N ASP A 83 -0.25 22.02 -7.06
CA ASP A 83 1.19 22.07 -7.31
C ASP A 83 1.98 21.94 -6.00
N GLU A 84 1.51 22.57 -4.91
CA GLU A 84 2.11 22.46 -3.58
C GLU A 84 2.01 21.02 -3.03
N LEU A 85 0.82 20.41 -3.06
CA LEU A 85 0.61 19.05 -2.57
C LEU A 85 1.45 18.03 -3.35
N ALA A 86 1.44 18.11 -4.68
CA ALA A 86 2.22 17.24 -5.55
C ALA A 86 3.74 17.41 -5.32
N SER A 87 4.20 18.66 -5.12
CA SER A 87 5.59 18.95 -4.79
C SER A 87 6.00 18.36 -3.43
N LEU A 88 5.16 18.48 -2.41
CA LEU A 88 5.45 17.94 -1.08
C LEU A 88 5.50 16.41 -1.07
N LEU A 89 4.56 15.74 -1.75
CA LEU A 89 4.60 14.29 -1.90
C LEU A 89 5.81 13.82 -2.72
N ASP A 90 6.21 14.54 -3.76
CA ASP A 90 7.43 14.20 -4.52
C ASP A 90 8.68 14.37 -3.65
N GLN A 91 8.74 15.38 -2.80
CA GLN A 91 9.82 15.58 -1.84
C GLN A 91 9.87 14.45 -0.80
N ILE A 92 8.73 13.98 -0.30
CA ILE A 92 8.65 12.83 0.62
C ILE A 92 9.17 11.58 -0.09
N TYR A 93 8.68 11.25 -1.29
CA TYR A 93 9.14 10.07 -2.03
C TYR A 93 10.63 10.16 -2.40
N SER A 94 11.10 11.35 -2.77
CA SER A 94 12.52 11.59 -3.05
C SER A 94 13.37 11.42 -1.79
N THR A 95 12.88 11.85 -0.63
CA THR A 95 13.54 11.62 0.67
C THR A 95 13.61 10.13 1.00
N LEU A 96 12.52 9.39 0.81
CA LEU A 96 12.50 7.93 0.95
C LEU A 96 13.49 7.25 -0.01
N ALA A 97 13.59 7.72 -1.26
CA ALA A 97 14.59 7.20 -2.18
C ALA A 97 16.03 7.53 -1.76
N ASN A 98 16.26 8.72 -1.22
CA ASN A 98 17.56 9.13 -0.70
C ASN A 98 17.96 8.32 0.54
N MET A 99 17.02 7.94 1.41
CA MET A 99 17.24 7.00 2.52
C MET A 99 17.53 5.57 2.03
N THR A 100 17.42 5.32 0.73
CA THR A 100 17.40 4.00 0.10
C THR A 100 16.19 3.14 0.49
N TYR A 101 15.10 3.71 0.96
CA TYR A 101 13.87 2.91 1.13
C TYR A 101 13.29 2.55 -0.25
N LEU A 102 13.18 3.54 -1.14
CA LEU A 102 12.69 3.35 -2.50
C LEU A 102 13.81 3.44 -3.55
N PRO A 103 13.71 2.71 -4.68
CA PRO A 103 14.52 3.02 -5.85
C PRO A 103 14.08 4.37 -6.44
N SER A 104 15.00 5.32 -6.65
CA SER A 104 14.64 6.61 -7.28
C SER A 104 13.97 6.47 -8.66
N SER A 105 14.22 5.36 -9.35
CA SER A 105 13.64 5.02 -10.66
C SER A 105 12.19 4.49 -10.60
N SER A 106 11.71 4.06 -9.42
CA SER A 106 10.32 3.63 -9.26
C SER A 106 9.36 4.81 -9.16
N ILE A 107 9.84 5.97 -8.68
CA ILE A 107 9.06 7.21 -8.59
C ILE A 107 8.73 7.73 -9.99
N LYS A 108 7.45 7.80 -10.30
CA LYS A 108 6.91 8.46 -11.49
C LYS A 108 6.32 9.79 -11.07
N ARG A 109 6.88 10.86 -11.63
CA ARG A 109 6.45 12.24 -11.40
C ARG A 109 5.46 12.66 -12.48
N GLY A 110 4.45 13.44 -12.08
CA GLY A 110 3.47 14.01 -12.99
C GLY A 110 4.07 15.00 -14.00
N PRO A 111 3.27 15.49 -14.96
CA PRO A 111 1.86 15.15 -15.15
C PRO A 111 1.67 13.77 -15.82
N HIS A 112 0.56 13.10 -15.47
CA HIS A 112 0.18 11.78 -15.97
C HIS A 112 -1.09 11.84 -16.83
N SER A 113 -1.14 11.00 -17.86
CA SER A 113 -2.34 10.86 -18.70
C SER A 113 -3.33 9.89 -18.06
N ILE A 114 -4.22 10.40 -17.20
CA ILE A 114 -5.22 9.60 -16.49
C ILE A 114 -6.55 9.65 -17.24
N LYS A 115 -7.07 8.48 -17.63
CA LYS A 115 -8.40 8.35 -18.20
C LYS A 115 -9.42 8.27 -17.07
N THR A 116 -10.07 9.39 -16.76
CA THR A 116 -11.09 9.49 -15.69
C THR A 116 -12.52 9.17 -16.16
N THR A 117 -12.70 8.65 -17.38
CA THR A 117 -14.01 8.52 -18.05
C THR A 117 -15.07 7.72 -17.30
N ASN A 118 -14.69 6.94 -16.29
CA ASN A 118 -15.60 6.04 -15.57
C ASN A 118 -15.81 6.42 -14.10
N ALA A 119 -15.04 7.38 -13.56
CA ALA A 119 -15.09 7.72 -12.15
C ALA A 119 -15.71 9.11 -11.96
N ALA A 120 -16.61 9.25 -10.98
CA ALA A 120 -17.29 10.49 -10.64
C ALA A 120 -16.37 11.47 -9.86
N TYR A 121 -15.18 11.73 -10.39
CA TYR A 121 -14.29 12.75 -9.86
C TYR A 121 -14.71 14.13 -10.34
N ASN A 122 -14.58 15.14 -9.48
CA ASN A 122 -14.62 16.52 -9.95
C ASN A 122 -13.36 16.83 -10.81
N SER A 123 -13.39 17.97 -11.50
CA SER A 123 -12.27 18.39 -12.35
C SER A 123 -11.00 18.68 -11.54
N GLN A 124 -11.13 19.10 -10.28
CA GLN A 124 -9.98 19.38 -9.40
C GLN A 124 -9.23 18.11 -8.99
N ILE A 125 -9.93 17.05 -8.57
CA ILE A 125 -9.33 15.75 -8.25
C ILE A 125 -8.75 15.10 -9.50
N SER A 126 -9.40 15.20 -10.65
CA SER A 126 -8.80 14.77 -11.92
C SER A 126 -7.48 15.51 -12.21
N GLN A 127 -7.49 16.82 -11.91
CA GLN A 127 -6.35 17.74 -11.86
C GLN A 127 -5.20 17.17 -11.03
N LEU A 128 -5.51 16.97 -9.76
CA LEU A 128 -4.61 16.49 -8.72
C LEU A 128 -4.02 15.14 -9.07
N LEU A 129 -4.86 14.15 -9.39
CA LEU A 129 -4.44 12.81 -9.77
C LEU A 129 -3.39 12.82 -10.88
N SER A 130 -3.57 13.71 -11.87
CA SER A 130 -2.59 13.85 -12.94
C SER A 130 -1.25 14.41 -12.45
N ALA A 131 -1.24 15.26 -11.44
CA ALA A 131 -0.04 15.90 -10.89
C ALA A 131 0.70 15.03 -9.86
N LEU A 132 -0.02 14.21 -9.10
CA LEU A 132 0.53 13.42 -7.99
C LEU A 132 1.61 12.44 -8.46
N PRO A 133 2.75 12.34 -7.75
CA PRO A 133 3.71 11.29 -8.01
C PRO A 133 3.17 9.94 -7.52
N TYR A 134 3.61 8.86 -8.16
CA TYR A 134 3.29 7.49 -7.75
C TYR A 134 4.49 6.54 -7.90
N ILE A 135 4.37 5.32 -7.37
CA ILE A 135 5.41 4.29 -7.44
C ILE A 135 5.03 3.22 -8.48
N ASP A 136 5.73 3.19 -9.61
CA ASP A 136 5.48 2.25 -10.72
C ASP A 136 6.13 0.88 -10.48
N GLN A 137 5.27 -0.12 -10.25
CA GLN A 137 5.51 -1.57 -10.38
C GLN A 137 6.49 -2.23 -9.39
N PRO A 138 6.40 -3.57 -9.23
CA PRO A 138 6.39 -4.22 -7.94
C PRO A 138 7.78 -4.18 -7.34
N LEU A 139 7.90 -3.50 -6.21
CA LEU A 139 8.92 -3.86 -5.25
C LEU A 139 8.67 -5.35 -4.94
N PRO A 140 9.65 -6.25 -5.20
CA PRO A 140 9.44 -7.70 -5.06
C PRO A 140 9.01 -8.10 -3.65
N ASP A 141 9.31 -7.23 -2.70
CA ASP A 141 8.72 -7.18 -1.38
C ASP A 141 8.11 -5.76 -1.31
N LYS A 142 6.78 -5.64 -1.46
CA LYS A 142 6.09 -4.36 -1.22
C LYS A 142 6.33 -4.01 0.25
N GLU A 143 7.45 -3.35 0.53
CA GLU A 143 7.70 -2.80 1.86
C GLU A 143 6.55 -1.81 2.10
N PRO A 144 5.76 -2.04 3.15
CA PRO A 144 4.58 -1.25 3.36
C PRO A 144 5.03 0.15 3.78
N TRP A 145 4.45 1.15 3.14
CA TRP A 145 4.64 2.56 3.43
C TRP A 145 4.06 2.93 4.81
N LEU A 146 4.05 4.24 5.10
CA LEU A 146 3.57 4.89 6.31
C LEU A 146 2.40 4.13 6.95
N PHE A 147 2.53 3.72 8.22
CA PHE A 147 1.51 2.96 8.96
C PHE A 147 1.10 1.62 8.32
N GLU A 148 2.07 0.91 7.75
CA GLU A 148 1.90 -0.36 7.06
C GLU A 148 0.92 -0.28 5.88
N THR A 149 0.95 0.82 5.13
CA THR A 149 0.05 1.08 4.00
C THR A 149 0.71 0.79 2.66
N ASP A 150 -0.07 0.73 1.58
CA ASP A 150 0.48 0.52 0.23
C ASP A 150 0.56 1.87 -0.52
N PHE A 151 1.58 2.03 -1.37
CA PHE A 151 1.61 3.11 -2.36
C PHE A 151 0.48 2.91 -3.39
N VAL A 152 -0.08 4.00 -3.89
CA VAL A 152 -1.12 3.98 -4.94
C VAL A 152 -0.52 4.35 -6.29
N ASP A 153 -0.82 3.55 -7.32
CA ASP A 153 -0.67 3.89 -8.73
C ASP A 153 -1.99 4.47 -9.28
N TYR A 154 -2.09 5.80 -9.33
CA TYR A 154 -3.28 6.49 -9.84
C TYR A 154 -3.55 6.27 -11.34
N THR A 155 -2.58 5.71 -12.08
CA THR A 155 -2.77 5.36 -13.48
C THR A 155 -3.51 4.03 -13.64
N ASP A 156 -3.44 3.13 -12.66
CA ASP A 156 -4.23 1.90 -12.60
C ASP A 156 -5.70 2.25 -12.29
N PRO A 157 -6.66 1.92 -13.18
CA PRO A 157 -8.07 2.13 -12.92
C PRO A 157 -8.59 1.44 -11.66
N LYS A 158 -8.03 0.29 -11.28
CA LYS A 158 -8.48 -0.46 -10.10
C LYS A 158 -8.03 0.23 -8.82
N GLU A 159 -6.72 0.49 -8.66
CA GLU A 159 -6.21 1.17 -7.47
C GLU A 159 -6.81 2.58 -7.34
N ARG A 160 -7.04 3.27 -8.46
CA ARG A 160 -7.77 4.55 -8.45
C ARG A 160 -9.22 4.40 -7.98
N GLU A 161 -9.91 3.33 -8.30
CA GLU A 161 -11.27 3.11 -7.76
C GLU A 161 -11.22 2.79 -6.25
N ASP A 162 -10.25 1.96 -5.84
CA ASP A 162 -10.01 1.64 -4.42
C ASP A 162 -9.71 2.91 -3.59
N THR A 163 -9.08 3.95 -4.18
CA THR A 163 -8.88 5.23 -3.49
C THR A 163 -10.13 6.04 -3.20
N ARG A 164 -11.28 5.69 -3.80
CA ARG A 164 -12.59 6.33 -3.54
C ARG A 164 -13.35 5.62 -2.44
N ASP A 165 -13.06 4.34 -2.25
CA ASP A 165 -13.64 3.47 -1.23
C ASP A 165 -12.51 2.75 -0.49
N PRO A 166 -11.69 3.48 0.28
CA PRO A 166 -10.52 2.90 0.91
C PRO A 166 -10.86 1.89 2.01
N LEU A 167 -12.12 1.82 2.44
CA LEU A 167 -12.63 0.82 3.40
C LEU A 167 -13.28 -0.40 2.72
N LEU A 168 -13.40 -0.39 1.39
CA LEU A 168 -14.04 -1.44 0.60
C LEU A 168 -15.50 -1.69 1.00
N CYS A 169 -16.26 -0.62 1.25
CA CYS A 169 -17.68 -0.64 1.63
C CYS A 169 -18.65 -0.78 0.42
N GLU A 170 -18.20 -1.34 -0.70
CA GLU A 170 -19.00 -1.71 -1.88
C GLU A 170 -19.94 -0.61 -2.39
N GLY A 171 -19.37 0.56 -2.71
CA GLY A 171 -20.10 1.65 -3.39
C GLY A 171 -20.48 2.84 -2.50
N GLN A 172 -20.11 2.77 -1.22
CA GLN A 172 -20.14 3.91 -0.32
C GLN A 172 -18.87 4.76 -0.45
N TYR A 173 -18.78 5.46 -1.58
CA TYR A 173 -17.63 6.30 -1.89
C TYR A 173 -17.52 7.50 -0.96
N MET A 174 -16.30 7.95 -0.71
CA MET A 174 -16.01 9.28 -0.17
C MET A 174 -16.63 10.37 -1.06
N THR A 175 -16.71 11.60 -0.53
CA THR A 175 -17.18 12.74 -1.34
C THR A 175 -16.31 12.91 -2.59
N PRO A 176 -16.84 13.41 -3.72
CA PRO A 176 -16.06 13.61 -4.95
C PRO A 176 -14.87 14.57 -4.84
N SER A 177 -14.77 15.32 -3.75
CA SER A 177 -13.67 16.23 -3.40
C SER A 177 -12.60 15.59 -2.51
N MET A 178 -12.79 14.35 -2.09
CA MET A 178 -11.84 13.60 -1.28
C MET A 178 -11.15 12.50 -2.10
N ILE A 179 -9.89 12.20 -1.75
CA ILE A 179 -9.16 11.07 -2.32
C ILE A 179 -8.15 10.49 -1.34
N ALA A 180 -8.00 9.16 -1.35
CA ALA A 180 -6.96 8.51 -0.58
C ALA A 180 -5.56 8.73 -1.21
N LEU A 181 -4.60 9.14 -0.38
CA LEU A 181 -3.20 9.34 -0.76
C LEU A 181 -2.37 8.05 -0.70
N ASN A 182 -2.88 7.03 -0.01
CA ASN A 182 -2.30 5.68 0.07
C ASN A 182 -3.42 4.64 -0.02
N SER A 183 -3.05 3.40 -0.34
CA SER A 183 -3.95 2.26 -0.34
C SER A 183 -3.95 1.61 1.04
N ILE A 184 -5.07 0.98 1.38
CA ILE A 184 -5.18 0.25 2.64
C ILE A 184 -4.27 -0.97 2.60
N GLY A 185 -3.24 -0.97 3.46
CA GLY A 185 -2.31 -2.08 3.60
C GLY A 185 -2.66 -2.95 4.81
N VAL A 186 -1.65 -3.62 5.37
CA VAL A 186 -1.81 -4.49 6.54
C VAL A 186 -2.17 -3.71 7.80
N GLY A 187 -1.75 -2.45 7.90
CA GLY A 187 -2.01 -1.60 9.08
C GLY A 187 -3.32 -0.84 9.06
N TRP A 188 -4.17 -1.06 8.04
CA TRP A 188 -5.51 -0.47 7.95
C TRP A 188 -5.57 1.06 8.12
N SER A 189 -4.48 1.75 7.79
CA SER A 189 -4.39 3.20 7.88
C SER A 189 -4.57 3.84 6.52
N VAL A 190 -5.23 5.00 6.45
CA VAL A 190 -5.51 5.70 5.20
C VAL A 190 -5.42 7.19 5.42
N LEU A 191 -4.53 7.85 4.68
CA LEU A 191 -4.47 9.29 4.53
C LEU A 191 -5.44 9.69 3.43
N ILE A 192 -6.34 10.61 3.75
CA ILE A 192 -7.37 11.11 2.85
C ILE A 192 -7.15 12.60 2.68
N TYR A 193 -6.94 13.03 1.44
CA TYR A 193 -6.86 14.44 1.11
C TYR A 193 -8.25 14.96 0.74
N ASP A 194 -8.69 16.00 1.45
CA ASP A 194 -9.91 16.76 1.21
C ASP A 194 -9.54 18.05 0.48
N PHE A 195 -9.88 18.11 -0.81
CA PHE A 195 -9.52 19.22 -1.69
C PHE A 195 -10.21 20.52 -1.29
N GLU A 196 -11.49 20.46 -0.89
CA GLU A 196 -12.28 21.66 -0.57
C GLU A 196 -11.70 22.40 0.65
N GLY A 197 -11.21 21.64 1.62
CA GLY A 197 -10.61 22.18 2.82
C GLY A 197 -9.09 22.36 2.77
N ASN A 198 -8.41 21.89 1.72
CA ASN A 198 -6.94 21.70 1.68
C ASN A 198 -6.41 20.95 2.91
N LYS A 199 -7.09 19.85 3.27
CA LYS A 199 -6.89 19.13 4.54
C LYS A 199 -6.49 17.68 4.30
N ILE A 200 -5.71 17.13 5.23
CA ILE A 200 -5.48 15.70 5.34
C ILE A 200 -6.23 15.18 6.56
N ARG A 201 -7.02 14.13 6.34
CA ARG A 201 -7.67 13.31 7.35
C ARG A 201 -6.93 11.99 7.41
N MET A 202 -6.91 11.37 8.57
CA MET A 202 -6.29 10.05 8.75
C MET A 202 -7.29 9.12 9.40
N ILE A 203 -7.50 7.98 8.77
CA ILE A 203 -8.04 6.80 9.44
C ILE A 203 -6.84 5.99 9.91
N ASN A 204 -6.77 5.72 11.20
CA ASN A 204 -5.85 4.75 11.76
C ASN A 204 -6.68 3.72 12.52
N ALA A 205 -6.77 2.50 12.00
CA ALA A 205 -7.56 1.45 12.66
C ALA A 205 -7.03 1.08 14.05
N LEU A 206 -5.77 1.43 14.37
CA LEU A 206 -5.13 1.15 15.67
C LEU A 206 -5.40 2.24 16.73
N GLU A 207 -5.66 3.48 16.32
CA GLU A 207 -5.78 4.66 17.22
C GLU A 207 -7.23 5.10 17.51
N TRP A 208 -8.24 4.30 17.15
CA TRP A 208 -9.64 4.58 17.48
C TRP A 208 -9.98 4.45 18.99
N SER A 209 -8.97 4.54 19.87
CA SER A 209 -9.07 4.70 21.32
C SER A 209 -8.57 6.10 21.76
N ASN A 210 -9.44 7.11 21.63
CA ASN A 210 -9.62 8.27 22.51
C ASN A 210 -8.45 9.22 22.91
N SER A 211 -7.27 9.22 22.28
CA SER A 211 -6.31 10.32 22.49
C SER A 211 -5.88 10.97 21.18
N ALA A 212 -6.51 12.10 20.88
CA ALA A 212 -6.05 13.01 19.83
C ALA A 212 -4.60 13.42 20.11
N LEU A 213 -3.73 13.30 19.10
CA LEU A 213 -2.39 13.90 18.96
C LEU A 213 -1.16 13.21 19.57
N ASP A 214 -1.26 12.05 20.22
CA ASP A 214 -0.05 11.28 20.55
C ASP A 214 0.14 10.16 19.53
N TRP A 215 1.04 10.37 18.56
CA TRP A 215 1.38 9.49 17.42
C TRP A 215 2.04 8.17 17.84
N GLN A 216 1.59 7.55 18.93
CA GLN A 216 2.10 6.25 19.35
C GLN A 216 1.34 5.16 18.62
N PRO A 217 1.99 4.40 17.73
CA PRO A 217 1.35 3.24 17.11
C PRO A 217 1.03 2.23 18.22
N LEU A 218 -0.25 2.11 18.55
CA LEU A 218 -0.81 1.03 19.36
C LEU A 218 -0.74 -0.27 18.52
N LEU A 219 0.43 -0.89 18.50
CA LEU A 219 0.75 -2.10 17.72
C LEU A 219 0.02 -3.38 18.18
N ASP A 220 -0.98 -3.29 19.05
CA ASP A 220 -1.65 -4.44 19.69
C ASP A 220 -3.18 -4.44 19.52
N PHE A 221 -3.71 -3.87 18.43
CA PHE A 221 -5.15 -3.96 18.15
C PHE A 221 -5.53 -5.27 17.45
N ASP A 222 -6.57 -5.94 17.97
CA ASP A 222 -7.11 -7.16 17.39
C ASP A 222 -7.70 -6.88 16.01
N ARG A 223 -7.17 -7.55 14.97
CA ARG A 223 -7.66 -7.47 13.58
C ARG A 223 -9.16 -7.78 13.48
N VAL A 224 -9.69 -8.58 14.40
CA VAL A 224 -11.13 -8.87 14.48
C VAL A 224 -11.92 -7.63 14.84
N GLU A 225 -11.44 -6.78 15.74
CA GLU A 225 -12.11 -5.56 16.15
C GLU A 225 -12.05 -4.49 15.06
N ALA A 226 -10.91 -4.36 14.37
CA ALA A 226 -10.79 -3.50 13.19
C ALA A 226 -11.81 -3.88 12.11
N ARG A 227 -12.01 -5.19 11.87
CA ARG A 227 -13.02 -5.68 10.92
C ARG A 227 -14.45 -5.37 11.40
N LYS A 228 -14.79 -5.65 12.66
CA LYS A 228 -16.13 -5.35 13.20
C LYS A 228 -16.46 -3.86 13.08
N ARG A 229 -15.51 -2.99 13.36
CA ARG A 229 -15.71 -1.54 13.25
C ARG A 229 -15.82 -1.07 11.80
N ARG A 230 -15.02 -1.64 10.90
CA ARG A 230 -15.21 -1.42 9.46
C ARG A 230 -16.63 -1.83 9.04
N ASP A 231 -17.09 -3.01 9.44
CA ASP A 231 -18.43 -3.48 9.11
C ASP A 231 -19.50 -2.55 9.70
N MET A 232 -19.29 -2.04 10.93
CA MET A 232 -20.15 -1.02 11.54
C MET A 232 -20.18 0.30 10.74
N ILE A 233 -19.05 0.73 10.17
CA ILE A 233 -18.96 1.93 9.34
C ILE A 233 -19.66 1.69 7.99
N CYS A 234 -19.36 0.57 7.32
CA CYS A 234 -19.95 0.23 6.01
C CYS A 234 -21.46 -0.04 6.09
N HIS A 235 -21.97 -0.44 7.25
CA HIS A 235 -23.40 -0.69 7.46
C HIS A 235 -24.12 0.42 8.23
N GLY A 236 -23.42 1.50 8.60
CA GLY A 236 -24.03 2.65 9.23
C GLY A 236 -24.90 3.44 8.26
N ASP A 237 -25.98 4.01 8.77
CA ASP A 237 -26.95 4.78 7.96
C ASP A 237 -26.34 6.08 7.37
N ASP A 238 -25.16 6.53 7.84
CA ASP A 238 -24.53 7.78 7.38
C ASP A 238 -23.00 7.72 7.31
N ILE A 239 -22.47 6.91 6.39
CA ILE A 239 -21.03 6.88 6.11
C ILE A 239 -20.50 8.23 5.59
N ARG A 240 -21.35 9.07 5.01
CA ARG A 240 -20.94 10.38 4.53
C ARG A 240 -20.60 11.31 5.69
N GLN A 241 -21.48 11.37 6.69
CA GLN A 241 -21.23 12.10 7.93
C GLN A 241 -19.96 11.58 8.61
N PHE A 242 -19.71 10.27 8.60
CA PHE A 242 -18.47 9.70 9.11
C PHE A 242 -17.22 10.31 8.45
N TRP A 243 -17.18 10.42 7.11
CA TRP A 243 -16.05 11.04 6.40
C TRP A 243 -15.87 12.52 6.75
N GLU A 244 -16.98 13.26 6.88
CA GLU A 244 -16.99 14.68 7.19
C GLU A 244 -16.53 14.96 8.63
N ASP A 245 -16.84 14.06 9.57
CA ASP A 245 -16.52 14.15 11.00
C ASP A 245 -15.10 13.71 11.37
N LEU A 246 -14.34 13.12 10.44
CA LEU A 246 -12.96 12.72 10.72
C LEU A 246 -12.11 13.94 11.14
N PRO A 247 -11.26 13.81 12.16
CA PRO A 247 -10.33 14.88 12.51
C PRO A 247 -9.41 15.18 11.32
N TYR A 248 -9.05 16.45 11.17
CA TYR A 248 -8.25 16.92 10.04
C TYR A 248 -7.08 17.79 10.49
N ILE A 249 -6.08 17.88 9.62
CA ILE A 249 -4.93 18.76 9.71
C ILE A 249 -4.75 19.45 8.36
N GLU A 250 -4.29 20.69 8.33
CA GLU A 250 -3.94 21.38 7.08
C GLU A 250 -2.91 20.57 6.28
N ALA A 251 -3.20 20.27 5.01
CA ALA A 251 -2.41 19.33 4.23
C ALA A 251 -0.94 19.77 4.05
N PRO A 252 -0.64 21.05 3.71
CA PRO A 252 0.74 21.48 3.57
C PRO A 252 1.52 21.45 4.88
N PHE A 253 0.84 21.67 6.01
CA PHE A 253 1.47 21.57 7.33
C PHE A 253 1.83 20.12 7.65
N PHE A 254 0.88 19.20 7.49
CA PHE A 254 1.09 17.77 7.75
C PHE A 254 2.23 17.19 6.88
N LEU A 255 2.23 17.45 5.58
CA LEU A 255 3.24 16.89 4.68
C LEU A 255 4.64 17.48 4.92
N ARG A 256 4.74 18.76 5.29
CA ARG A 256 6.02 19.38 5.69
C ARG A 256 6.54 18.78 7.00
N ASP A 257 5.68 18.59 7.98
CA ASP A 257 6.05 17.94 9.25
C ASP A 257 6.53 16.50 8.99
N LEU A 258 5.79 15.74 8.19
CA LEU A 258 6.18 14.38 7.80
C LEU A 258 7.54 14.34 7.08
N LEU A 259 7.75 15.25 6.12
CA LEU A 259 9.04 15.40 5.43
C LEU A 259 10.17 15.72 6.42
N GLN A 260 9.94 16.65 7.33
CA GLN A 260 10.92 17.07 8.34
C GLN A 260 11.26 15.92 9.28
N ARG A 261 10.27 15.15 9.76
CA ARG A 261 10.50 13.96 10.60
C ARG A 261 11.35 12.89 9.93
N TYR A 262 11.19 12.68 8.61
CA TYR A 262 12.09 11.79 7.87
C TYR A 262 13.52 12.33 7.79
N ARG A 263 13.68 13.64 7.59
CA ARG A 263 15.01 14.28 7.56
C ARG A 263 15.71 14.22 8.93
N ASP A 264 14.96 14.45 10.00
CA ASP A 264 15.47 14.39 11.38
C ASP A 264 15.67 12.95 11.88
N GLY A 265 15.15 11.97 11.14
CA GLY A 265 15.20 10.56 11.52
C GLY A 265 14.31 10.23 12.71
N ASP A 266 13.35 11.10 13.04
CA ASP A 266 12.30 10.83 14.03
C ASP A 266 11.29 9.82 13.50
N MET A 267 11.08 9.83 12.19
CA MET A 267 10.43 8.76 11.47
C MET A 267 11.42 8.13 10.49
N ILE A 268 11.39 6.80 10.41
CA ILE A 268 12.14 6.05 9.41
C ILE A 268 11.17 5.04 8.79
N PRO A 269 11.26 4.78 7.48
CA PRO A 269 10.24 3.99 6.81
C PRO A 269 10.22 2.50 7.21
N TRP A 270 11.24 2.03 7.94
CA TRP A 270 11.30 0.67 8.50
C TRP A 270 10.71 0.53 9.91
N THR A 271 10.33 1.61 10.60
CA THR A 271 9.68 1.49 11.93
C THR A 271 8.29 0.89 11.86
N THR A 272 7.65 0.93 10.69
CA THR A 272 6.28 0.43 10.50
C THR A 272 6.23 -1.09 10.47
N THR A 273 7.35 -1.79 10.26
CA THR A 273 7.36 -3.25 10.26
C THR A 273 7.64 -3.78 11.69
N PRO A 274 6.72 -4.57 12.29
CA PRO A 274 6.79 -4.97 13.71
C PRO A 274 7.97 -5.89 14.05
N GLU A 275 8.63 -6.46 13.05
CA GLU A 275 9.77 -7.36 13.23
C GLU A 275 11.11 -6.63 13.42
N MET A 276 11.15 -5.32 13.19
CA MET A 276 12.41 -4.57 13.07
C MET A 276 12.67 -3.65 14.26
N ASP A 277 13.90 -3.68 14.76
CA ASP A 277 14.37 -2.74 15.80
C ASP A 277 14.54 -1.34 15.18
N ALA A 278 13.49 -0.52 15.27
CA ALA A 278 13.48 0.88 14.84
C ALA A 278 14.72 1.67 15.29
N LYS A 279 15.18 1.42 16.52
CA LYS A 279 16.36 2.10 17.09
C LYS A 279 17.63 1.68 16.36
N ALA A 280 17.78 0.41 16.01
CA ALA A 280 18.92 -0.08 15.24
C ALA A 280 18.99 0.58 13.84
N TYR A 281 17.85 0.72 13.15
CA TYR A 281 17.81 1.37 11.83
C TYR A 281 18.09 2.87 11.91
N LYS A 282 17.52 3.57 12.91
CA LYS A 282 17.80 5.00 13.15
C LYS A 282 19.29 5.22 13.39
N ASN A 283 19.89 4.42 14.28
CA ASN A 283 21.32 4.46 14.55
C ASN A 283 22.15 4.20 13.28
N LEU A 284 21.73 3.25 12.45
CA LEU A 284 22.41 2.92 11.21
C LEU A 284 22.37 4.08 10.20
N LEU A 285 21.22 4.75 10.03
CA LEU A 285 21.11 5.93 9.17
C LEU A 285 22.04 7.05 9.63
N LEU A 286 22.01 7.38 10.93
CA LEU A 286 22.84 8.42 11.53
C LEU A 286 24.33 8.10 11.40
N GLN A 287 24.73 6.84 11.64
CA GLN A 287 26.11 6.38 11.49
C GLN A 287 26.64 6.56 10.05
N HIS A 288 25.74 6.55 9.07
CA HIS A 288 26.07 6.72 7.66
C HIS A 288 25.85 8.14 7.13
N GLY A 289 25.67 9.13 8.00
CA GLY A 289 25.67 10.55 7.64
C GLY A 289 24.32 11.10 7.21
N TRP A 290 23.21 10.43 7.52
CA TRP A 290 21.88 10.98 7.25
C TRP A 290 21.63 12.27 8.08
N PRO A 291 21.03 13.32 7.49
CA PRO A 291 20.61 13.45 6.09
C PRO A 291 21.68 13.99 5.12
N ASP A 292 22.65 14.76 5.60
CA ASP A 292 23.44 15.65 4.72
C ASP A 292 24.66 15.01 4.07
N THR A 293 25.25 13.99 4.70
CA THR A 293 26.48 13.30 4.23
C THR A 293 26.24 11.82 3.97
N PHE A 294 25.00 11.48 3.60
CA PHE A 294 24.51 10.11 3.59
C PHE A 294 25.24 9.20 2.57
N ASN A 295 25.88 8.15 3.07
CA ASN A 295 26.52 7.13 2.23
C ASN A 295 25.58 5.94 1.99
N ALA A 296 24.75 6.06 0.95
CA ALA A 296 23.74 5.08 0.57
C ALA A 296 24.30 3.65 0.39
N ASP A 297 25.49 3.51 -0.22
CA ASP A 297 26.07 2.20 -0.52
C ASP A 297 26.57 1.49 0.74
N ARG A 298 27.25 2.21 1.65
CA ARG A 298 27.65 1.66 2.95
C ARG A 298 26.44 1.36 3.83
N PHE A 299 25.44 2.26 3.83
CA PHE A 299 24.19 2.02 4.54
C PHE A 299 23.52 0.73 4.06
N ARG A 300 23.34 0.53 2.75
CA ARG A 300 22.72 -0.69 2.20
C ARG A 300 23.49 -1.96 2.54
N ALA A 301 24.83 -1.92 2.50
CA ALA A 301 25.64 -3.06 2.90
C ALA A 301 25.45 -3.41 4.39
N ASN A 302 25.45 -2.41 5.27
CA ASN A 302 25.24 -2.64 6.70
C ASN A 302 23.78 -2.95 7.07
N LEU A 303 22.83 -2.43 6.31
CA LEU A 303 21.42 -2.79 6.42
C LEU A 303 21.24 -4.27 6.06
N PHE A 304 21.85 -4.73 4.98
CA PHE A 304 21.86 -6.14 4.63
C PHE A 304 22.48 -7.00 5.74
N ARG A 305 23.56 -6.54 6.39
CA ARG A 305 24.13 -7.22 7.56
C ARG A 305 23.19 -7.25 8.75
N LEU A 306 22.47 -6.15 9.01
CA LEU A 306 21.50 -6.04 10.10
C LEU A 306 20.31 -7.00 9.88
N GLN A 307 19.77 -7.03 8.66
CA GLN A 307 18.67 -7.92 8.27
C GLN A 307 19.08 -9.40 8.33
N ASN A 308 20.33 -9.71 8.00
CA ASN A 308 20.89 -11.07 8.04
C ASN A 308 21.66 -11.37 9.33
N ARG A 309 21.52 -10.52 10.37
CA ARG A 309 22.17 -10.73 11.65
C ARG A 309 21.71 -12.07 12.21
N ALA A 310 22.66 -12.89 12.65
CA ALA A 310 22.35 -14.11 13.36
C ALA A 310 21.49 -13.74 14.58
N SER A 311 20.42 -14.50 14.78
CA SER A 311 19.61 -14.34 15.98
C SER A 311 20.53 -14.49 17.21
N PRO A 312 20.36 -13.67 18.26
CA PRO A 312 21.07 -13.87 19.52
C PRO A 312 20.75 -15.23 20.15
N HIS A 313 19.68 -15.90 19.69
CA HIS A 313 19.31 -17.25 20.09
C HIS A 313 19.95 -18.36 19.23
N GLY A 314 20.68 -18.01 18.17
CA GLY A 314 21.33 -18.98 17.27
C GLY A 314 20.37 -20.07 16.79
N ASN A 315 20.77 -21.34 16.99
CA ASN A 315 19.96 -22.51 16.64
C ASN A 315 18.69 -22.66 17.49
N ALA A 316 18.59 -21.95 18.62
CA ALA A 316 17.41 -21.95 19.48
C ALA A 316 16.36 -20.90 19.08
N LYS A 317 16.58 -20.11 18.01
CA LYS A 317 15.66 -19.05 17.55
C LYS A 317 14.20 -19.53 17.49
N ALA A 318 13.95 -20.65 16.79
CA ALA A 318 12.59 -21.17 16.61
C ALA A 318 11.93 -21.54 17.95
N ALA A 319 12.69 -22.14 18.87
CA ALA A 319 12.18 -22.52 20.19
C ALA A 319 11.88 -21.28 21.05
N HIS A 320 12.74 -20.26 21.02
CA HIS A 320 12.50 -18.97 21.68
C HIS A 320 11.28 -18.24 21.12
N SER A 321 11.12 -18.20 19.80
CA SER A 321 9.95 -17.60 19.14
C SER A 321 8.67 -18.31 19.55
N LEU A 322 8.65 -19.64 19.53
CA LEU A 322 7.49 -20.44 19.95
C LEU A 322 7.16 -20.22 21.43
N ALA A 323 8.16 -20.22 22.31
CA ALA A 323 7.94 -19.96 23.73
C ALA A 323 7.36 -18.56 23.97
N ALA A 324 7.89 -17.54 23.28
CA ALA A 324 7.40 -16.16 23.37
C ALA A 324 5.99 -15.98 22.81
N GLU A 325 5.61 -16.72 21.76
CA GLU A 325 4.25 -16.71 21.21
C GLU A 325 3.24 -17.37 22.17
N LEU A 326 3.62 -18.50 22.77
CA LEU A 326 2.77 -19.24 23.69
C LEU A 326 2.58 -18.49 25.03
N GLU A 327 3.65 -17.90 25.58
CA GLU A 327 3.62 -17.18 26.87
C GLU A 327 3.26 -15.70 26.75
N GLY A 328 3.52 -15.08 25.61
CA GLY A 328 3.50 -13.63 25.43
C GLY A 328 4.88 -13.00 25.68
N LYS A 329 5.05 -11.74 25.29
CA LYS A 329 6.31 -10.99 25.46
C LYS A 329 6.18 -9.97 26.60
N PRO A 330 6.77 -10.20 27.78
CA PRO A 330 6.89 -9.12 28.77
C PRO A 330 7.86 -8.03 28.23
N PRO A 331 7.64 -6.74 28.53
CA PRO A 331 6.66 -6.16 29.44
C PRO A 331 5.34 -5.64 28.81
N PHE A 332 5.04 -5.90 27.53
CA PHE A 332 3.90 -5.27 26.83
C PHE A 332 2.76 -6.22 26.41
N THR A 333 1.55 -5.77 26.81
CA THR A 333 0.15 -5.90 26.31
C THR A 333 -0.38 -7.08 25.50
N SER A 334 0.43 -7.91 24.84
CA SER A 334 -0.10 -9.03 24.08
C SER A 334 -0.11 -10.31 24.94
N PRO A 335 -1.27 -10.71 25.51
CA PRO A 335 -1.39 -12.01 26.16
C PRO A 335 -0.96 -13.10 25.19
N GLY A 336 -0.05 -13.98 25.62
CA GLY A 336 0.33 -15.15 24.83
C GLY A 336 -0.86 -16.04 24.52
N LEU A 337 -0.71 -16.94 23.54
CA LEU A 337 -1.78 -17.86 23.13
C LEU A 337 -2.37 -18.64 24.31
N ILE A 338 -1.54 -19.04 25.28
CA ILE A 338 -2.00 -19.76 26.48
C ILE A 338 -2.90 -18.86 27.34
N ALA A 339 -2.54 -17.59 27.54
CA ALA A 339 -3.34 -16.66 28.33
C ALA A 339 -4.69 -16.37 27.63
N ASN A 340 -4.68 -16.19 26.30
CA ASN A 340 -5.90 -16.00 25.51
C ASN A 340 -6.82 -17.23 25.58
N LEU A 341 -6.27 -18.43 25.40
CA LEU A 341 -7.03 -19.67 25.50
C LEU A 341 -7.62 -19.87 26.90
N LYS A 342 -6.88 -19.51 27.95
CA LYS A 342 -7.42 -19.54 29.32
C LYS A 342 -8.61 -18.62 29.49
N GLN A 343 -8.52 -17.39 28.98
CA GLN A 343 -9.61 -16.43 29.08
C GLN A 343 -10.84 -16.95 28.31
N HIS A 344 -10.65 -17.42 27.08
CA HIS A 344 -11.73 -18.01 26.28
C HIS A 344 -12.36 -19.24 26.96
N LEU A 345 -11.55 -20.10 27.58
CA LEU A 345 -12.05 -21.25 28.34
C LEU A 345 -12.92 -20.80 29.52
N LEU A 346 -12.49 -19.76 30.26
CA LEU A 346 -13.24 -19.19 31.38
C LEU A 346 -14.55 -18.53 30.92
N ASP A 347 -14.53 -17.79 29.81
CA ASP A 347 -15.70 -17.16 29.24
C ASP A 347 -16.71 -18.22 28.78
N THR A 348 -16.24 -19.28 28.12
CA THR A 348 -17.07 -20.42 27.69
C THR A 348 -17.68 -21.15 28.88
N PHE A 349 -16.89 -21.35 29.94
CA PHE A 349 -17.38 -21.98 31.18
C PHE A 349 -18.45 -21.13 31.87
N THR A 350 -18.26 -19.80 31.92
CA THR A 350 -19.23 -18.85 32.44
C THR A 350 -20.53 -18.88 31.64
N GLN A 351 -20.45 -18.88 30.31
CA GLN A 351 -21.61 -19.04 29.43
C GLN A 351 -22.32 -20.36 29.70
N LEU A 352 -21.60 -21.48 29.70
CA LEU A 352 -22.16 -22.81 29.98
C LEU A 352 -22.90 -22.89 31.33
N SER A 353 -22.39 -22.19 32.35
CA SER A 353 -22.96 -22.14 33.70
C SER A 353 -24.20 -21.25 33.81
N THR A 354 -24.34 -20.26 32.92
CA THR A 354 -25.45 -19.30 32.91
C THR A 354 -26.54 -19.66 31.89
N THR A 355 -26.25 -20.50 30.90
CA THR A 355 -27.23 -21.01 29.93
C THR A 355 -28.32 -21.85 30.64
N PRO A 356 -29.61 -21.50 30.49
CA PRO A 356 -30.71 -22.26 31.07
C PRO A 356 -30.72 -23.73 30.63
N GLU A 357 -31.13 -24.65 31.51
CA GLU A 357 -31.23 -26.08 31.17
C GLU A 357 -32.24 -26.38 30.05
N SER A 358 -33.21 -25.49 29.86
CA SER A 358 -34.18 -25.58 28.76
C SER A 358 -33.55 -25.41 27.38
N ASP A 359 -32.37 -24.81 27.28
CA ASP A 359 -31.62 -24.64 26.03
C ASP A 359 -30.52 -25.71 25.90
N SER A 360 -30.96 -26.95 25.70
CA SER A 360 -30.08 -28.13 25.69
C SER A 360 -29.11 -28.16 24.51
N GLU A 361 -29.50 -27.58 23.38
CA GLU A 361 -28.66 -27.51 22.17
C GLU A 361 -27.47 -26.56 22.38
N THR A 362 -27.72 -25.31 22.80
CA THR A 362 -26.66 -24.35 23.10
C THR A 362 -25.71 -24.89 24.19
N LYS A 363 -26.27 -25.54 25.23
CA LYS A 363 -25.48 -26.13 26.31
C LYS A 363 -24.56 -27.26 25.81
N LEU A 364 -25.03 -28.10 24.89
CA LEU A 364 -24.22 -29.15 24.25
C LEU A 364 -23.13 -28.57 23.35
N GLN A 365 -23.41 -27.48 22.64
CA GLN A 365 -22.40 -26.79 21.82
C GLN A 365 -21.30 -26.17 22.68
N LEU A 366 -21.69 -25.46 23.75
CA LEU A 366 -20.74 -24.85 24.69
C LEU A 366 -19.89 -25.90 25.43
N SER A 367 -20.45 -27.07 25.77
CA SER A 367 -19.68 -28.13 26.42
C SER A 367 -18.62 -28.73 25.49
N PHE A 368 -18.96 -28.96 24.22
CA PHE A 368 -17.99 -29.40 23.21
C PHE A 368 -16.91 -28.34 22.96
N GLN A 369 -17.29 -27.07 22.89
CA GLN A 369 -16.32 -25.97 22.77
C GLN A 369 -15.37 -25.91 23.97
N HIS A 370 -15.89 -26.05 25.19
CA HIS A 370 -15.09 -26.08 26.41
C HIS A 370 -14.10 -27.25 26.41
N GLU A 371 -14.54 -28.47 26.08
CA GLU A 371 -13.66 -29.64 26.00
C GLU A 371 -12.53 -29.42 24.98
N ARG A 372 -12.87 -28.93 23.78
CA ARG A 372 -11.90 -28.61 22.71
C ARG A 372 -10.89 -27.56 23.16
N LEU A 373 -11.34 -26.48 23.80
CA LEU A 373 -10.45 -25.43 24.33
C LEU A 373 -9.53 -25.98 25.41
N SER A 374 -10.00 -26.89 26.27
CA SER A 374 -9.17 -27.51 27.31
C SER A 374 -8.07 -28.40 26.72
N LEU A 375 -8.39 -29.18 25.69
CA LEU A 375 -7.42 -30.03 24.99
C LEU A 375 -6.38 -29.20 24.23
N ASP A 376 -6.80 -28.11 23.58
CA ASP A 376 -5.87 -27.20 22.93
C ASP A 376 -4.94 -26.53 23.94
N LEU A 377 -5.48 -26.05 25.06
CA LEU A 377 -4.69 -25.46 26.14
C LEU A 377 -3.65 -26.44 26.68
N ALA A 378 -4.01 -27.71 26.92
CA ALA A 378 -3.07 -28.75 27.34
C ALA A 378 -1.96 -28.97 26.30
N ARG A 379 -2.31 -29.08 25.01
CA ARG A 379 -1.33 -29.20 23.92
C ARG A 379 -0.37 -28.01 23.88
N ARG A 380 -0.87 -26.78 24.05
CA ARG A 380 -0.03 -25.57 24.07
C ARG A 380 0.94 -25.56 25.25
N TYR A 381 0.53 -26.10 26.40
CA TYR A 381 1.43 -26.28 27.53
C TYR A 381 2.53 -27.29 27.25
N ASP A 382 2.22 -28.41 26.59
CA ASP A 382 3.21 -29.41 26.19
C ASP A 382 4.20 -28.83 25.17
N GLU A 383 3.71 -28.09 24.17
CA GLU A 383 4.53 -27.37 23.19
C GLU A 383 5.47 -26.37 23.86
N LEU A 384 4.96 -25.60 24.82
CA LEU A 384 5.77 -24.64 25.58
C LEU A 384 6.85 -25.36 26.40
N HIS A 385 6.50 -26.45 27.08
CA HIS A 385 7.46 -27.22 27.86
C HIS A 385 8.55 -27.83 26.99
N ALA A 386 8.19 -28.37 25.83
CA ALA A 386 9.13 -28.88 24.84
C ALA A 386 10.06 -27.76 24.31
N ALA A 387 9.50 -26.59 23.98
CA ALA A 387 10.26 -25.42 23.54
C ALA A 387 11.27 -24.97 24.61
N LYS A 388 10.84 -24.85 25.88
CA LYS A 388 11.72 -24.47 27.01
C LYS A 388 12.82 -25.49 27.26
N THR A 389 12.51 -26.79 27.17
CA THR A 389 13.50 -27.87 27.30
C THR A 389 14.54 -27.78 26.20
N LEU A 390 14.11 -27.52 24.96
CA LEU A 390 14.99 -27.34 23.81
C LEU A 390 15.88 -26.08 23.98
N ILE A 391 15.32 -24.98 24.47
CA ILE A 391 16.08 -23.76 24.81
C ILE A 391 17.15 -24.07 25.85
N ALA A 392 16.80 -24.72 26.97
CA ALA A 392 17.75 -25.06 28.03
C ALA A 392 18.89 -25.96 27.52
N ARG A 393 18.59 -26.87 26.59
CA ARG A 393 19.59 -27.74 25.94
C ARG A 393 20.52 -26.97 24.99
N LEU A 394 19.98 -26.06 24.19
CA LEU A 394 20.73 -25.31 23.17
C LEU A 394 21.43 -24.06 23.72
N CYS A 395 20.97 -23.54 24.86
CA CYS A 395 21.45 -22.33 25.50
C CYS A 395 21.82 -22.61 26.97
N PRO A 396 22.86 -23.43 27.22
CA PRO A 396 23.30 -23.68 28.59
C PRO A 396 23.67 -22.37 29.28
N ALA A 397 23.27 -22.22 30.55
CA ALA A 397 23.40 -20.98 31.32
C ALA A 397 22.72 -19.73 30.69
N GLY A 398 21.75 -19.94 29.79
CA GLY A 398 21.03 -18.85 29.12
C GLY A 398 21.81 -18.18 27.98
N VAL A 399 23.00 -18.67 27.64
CA VAL A 399 23.84 -18.13 26.55
C VAL A 399 23.68 -19.05 25.33
N CYS A 400 22.91 -18.60 24.34
CA CYS A 400 22.67 -19.38 23.10
C CYS A 400 23.79 -19.24 22.06
N VAL A 401 24.44 -18.07 22.04
CA VAL A 401 25.54 -17.75 21.13
C VAL A 401 26.59 -17.05 21.98
N LYS A 402 27.81 -17.56 21.97
CA LYS A 402 28.90 -16.91 22.69
C LYS A 402 29.22 -15.57 22.02
N PRO A 403 29.54 -14.50 22.77
CA PRO A 403 29.84 -13.19 22.20
C PRO A 403 30.90 -13.24 21.08
N GLU A 404 31.94 -14.04 21.25
CA GLU A 404 33.02 -14.27 20.28
C GLU A 404 32.54 -14.89 18.95
N ASP A 405 31.44 -15.66 18.97
CA ASP A 405 30.90 -16.31 17.78
C ASP A 405 29.95 -15.40 16.99
N VAL A 406 29.51 -14.29 17.56
CA VAL A 406 28.46 -13.44 16.98
C VAL A 406 28.90 -12.86 15.65
N ALA A 407 30.11 -12.31 15.55
CA ALA A 407 30.61 -11.72 14.32
C ALA A 407 30.80 -12.76 13.22
N SER A 408 31.41 -13.90 13.55
CA SER A 408 31.63 -15.02 12.64
C SER A 408 30.30 -15.56 12.09
N ARG A 409 29.28 -15.74 12.94
CA ARG A 409 27.94 -16.18 12.51
C ARG A 409 27.21 -15.15 11.67
N ASN A 410 27.27 -13.88 12.02
CA ASN A 410 26.72 -12.80 11.19
C ASN A 410 27.35 -12.83 9.80
N CYS A 411 28.66 -13.07 9.72
CA CYS A 411 29.37 -13.21 8.46
C CYS A 411 28.93 -14.40 7.64
N LEU A 412 28.80 -15.55 8.28
CA LEU A 412 28.36 -16.76 7.62
C LEU A 412 26.95 -16.60 7.02
N ASN A 413 26.03 -15.97 7.75
CA ASN A 413 24.69 -15.68 7.26
C ASN A 413 24.70 -14.73 6.06
N VAL A 414 25.46 -13.63 6.15
CA VAL A 414 25.61 -12.67 5.05
C VAL A 414 26.20 -13.34 3.80
N LYS A 415 27.18 -14.23 3.97
CA LYS A 415 27.76 -15.03 2.88
C LYS A 415 26.75 -16.00 2.27
N LYS A 416 25.98 -16.69 3.11
CA LYS A 416 24.92 -17.61 2.67
C LYS A 416 23.87 -16.88 1.85
N GLU A 417 23.34 -15.76 2.33
CA GLU A 417 22.34 -14.98 1.60
C GLU A 417 22.91 -14.42 0.29
N HIS A 418 24.16 -13.93 0.31
CA HIS A 418 24.85 -13.53 -0.91
C HIS A 418 24.96 -14.68 -1.92
N ALA A 419 25.36 -15.88 -1.48
CA ALA A 419 25.43 -17.07 -2.34
C ALA A 419 24.06 -17.48 -2.90
N GLU A 420 22.99 -17.39 -2.09
CA GLU A 420 21.63 -17.65 -2.54
C GLU A 420 21.13 -16.62 -3.55
N LEU A 421 21.49 -15.34 -3.38
CA LEU A 421 21.23 -14.29 -4.37
C LEU A 421 22.00 -14.53 -5.67
N VAL A 422 23.27 -14.95 -5.59
CA VAL A 422 24.09 -15.34 -6.75
C VAL A 422 23.42 -16.50 -7.49
N ALA A 423 23.03 -17.56 -6.76
CA ALA A 423 22.39 -18.74 -7.35
C ALA A 423 21.02 -18.40 -7.98
N ARG A 424 20.21 -17.55 -7.35
CA ARG A 424 18.95 -17.03 -7.93
C ARG A 424 19.21 -16.24 -9.21
N PHE A 425 20.25 -15.42 -9.24
CA PHE A 425 20.62 -14.65 -10.42
C PHE A 425 21.11 -15.55 -11.57
N GLN A 426 21.89 -16.59 -11.26
CA GLN A 426 22.46 -17.52 -12.24
C GLN A 426 21.45 -18.50 -12.83
N ARG A 427 20.52 -19.02 -12.02
CA ARG A 427 19.50 -19.98 -12.48
C ARG A 427 18.54 -19.39 -13.53
N GLY A 428 18.54 -18.07 -13.70
CA GLY A 428 17.42 -17.38 -14.34
C GLY A 428 16.19 -17.46 -13.44
N TYR A 429 15.17 -16.66 -13.73
CA TYR A 429 13.92 -16.80 -13.00
C TYR A 429 13.20 -18.07 -13.46
N PRO A 430 12.46 -18.75 -12.57
CA PRO A 430 11.53 -19.78 -13.00
C PRO A 430 10.66 -19.20 -14.12
N GLU A 431 10.60 -19.90 -15.26
CA GLU A 431 9.89 -19.42 -16.45
C GLU A 431 8.45 -19.01 -16.12
N GLU A 432 7.80 -19.60 -15.12
CA GLU A 432 6.43 -19.28 -14.69
C GLU A 432 6.28 -17.85 -14.13
N THR A 433 7.15 -17.44 -13.21
CA THR A 433 7.17 -16.05 -12.72
C THR A 433 7.64 -15.07 -13.79
N GLU A 434 8.56 -15.51 -14.66
CA GLU A 434 9.05 -14.67 -15.73
C GLU A 434 8.01 -14.50 -16.85
N CYS A 435 7.17 -15.48 -17.13
CA CYS A 435 6.10 -15.42 -18.13
C CYS A 435 5.00 -14.45 -17.70
N HIS A 436 4.50 -14.54 -16.45
CA HIS A 436 3.48 -13.60 -15.98
C HIS A 436 4.01 -12.15 -15.97
N TRP A 437 5.26 -11.95 -15.53
CA TRP A 437 5.90 -10.64 -15.52
C TRP A 437 6.28 -10.15 -16.93
N ARG A 438 6.65 -11.05 -17.85
CA ARG A 438 6.89 -10.70 -19.25
C ARG A 438 5.60 -10.28 -19.95
N GLU A 439 4.47 -10.91 -19.67
CA GLU A 439 3.21 -10.55 -20.33
C GLU A 439 2.65 -9.22 -19.84
N THR A 440 2.81 -8.90 -18.55
CA THR A 440 2.17 -7.73 -17.92
C THR A 440 3.10 -6.52 -17.76
N ALA A 441 4.41 -6.71 -17.58
CA ALA A 441 5.30 -5.61 -17.30
C ALA A 441 5.82 -4.94 -18.58
N THR A 442 5.80 -3.61 -18.57
CA THR A 442 6.33 -2.82 -19.69
C THR A 442 7.82 -3.09 -19.88
N LYS A 443 8.32 -2.92 -21.11
CA LYS A 443 9.78 -3.02 -21.40
C LYS A 443 10.62 -2.13 -20.49
N ARG A 444 10.06 -1.00 -20.02
CA ARG A 444 10.72 -0.06 -19.11
C ARG A 444 10.86 -0.67 -17.72
N SER A 445 9.78 -1.22 -17.15
CA SER A 445 9.76 -1.88 -15.84
C SER A 445 10.80 -3.01 -15.76
N ARG A 446 10.98 -3.79 -16.83
CA ARG A 446 12.00 -4.86 -16.90
C ARG A 446 13.43 -4.35 -16.71
N ARG A 447 13.81 -3.26 -17.37
CA ARG A 447 15.15 -2.68 -17.22
C ARG A 447 15.39 -2.18 -15.80
N THR A 448 14.39 -1.53 -15.22
CA THR A 448 14.45 -0.99 -13.87
C THR A 448 14.63 -2.11 -12.83
N PHE A 449 13.84 -3.18 -12.95
CA PHE A 449 13.91 -4.33 -12.06
C PHE A 449 15.27 -5.04 -12.12
N LEU A 450 15.79 -5.30 -13.32
CA LEU A 450 17.12 -5.90 -13.48
C LEU A 450 18.24 -5.00 -12.93
N GLY A 451 18.11 -3.67 -13.12
CA GLY A 451 19.04 -2.70 -12.55
C GLY A 451 19.05 -2.72 -11.02
N TRP A 452 17.87 -2.79 -10.40
CA TRP A 452 17.73 -2.89 -8.95
C TRP A 452 18.30 -4.20 -8.40
N ARG A 453 18.03 -5.35 -9.04
CA ARG A 453 18.61 -6.64 -8.64
C ARG A 453 20.14 -6.66 -8.71
N ARG A 454 20.73 -6.05 -9.75
CA ARG A 454 22.20 -5.89 -9.84
C ARG A 454 22.77 -5.07 -8.69
N LYS A 455 22.06 -4.02 -8.24
CA LYS A 455 22.46 -3.25 -7.06
C LYS A 455 22.37 -4.08 -5.77
N GLN A 456 21.31 -4.85 -5.58
CA GLN A 456 21.20 -5.76 -4.43
C GLN A 456 22.37 -6.75 -4.36
N PHE A 457 22.71 -7.37 -5.49
CA PHE A 457 23.87 -8.25 -5.59
C PHE A 457 25.16 -7.54 -5.18
N TRP A 458 25.38 -6.33 -5.70
CA TRP A 458 26.56 -5.54 -5.37
C TRP A 458 26.62 -5.15 -3.88
N TRP A 459 25.49 -4.75 -3.28
CA TRP A 459 25.41 -4.43 -1.84
C TRP A 459 25.68 -5.66 -0.97
N ALA A 460 25.14 -6.83 -1.32
CA ALA A 460 25.41 -8.08 -0.63
C ALA A 460 26.90 -8.45 -0.72
N GLY A 461 27.54 -8.27 -1.87
CA GLY A 461 28.99 -8.46 -2.02
C GLY A 461 29.83 -7.45 -1.22
N LEU A 462 29.36 -6.20 -1.08
CA LEU A 462 29.99 -5.22 -0.19
C LEU A 462 29.83 -5.61 1.29
N ALA A 463 28.65 -6.08 1.68
CA ALA A 463 28.35 -6.58 3.03
C ALA A 463 29.26 -7.75 3.43
N VAL A 464 29.49 -8.72 2.53
CA VAL A 464 30.43 -9.82 2.74
C VAL A 464 31.84 -9.29 2.98
N ARG A 465 32.31 -8.34 2.17
CA ARG A 465 33.67 -7.77 2.32
C ARG A 465 33.87 -7.02 3.62
N GLU A 466 32.92 -6.19 4.03
CA GLU A 466 33.00 -5.47 5.31
C GLU A 466 32.96 -6.45 6.48
N CYS A 467 32.08 -7.45 6.42
CA CYS A 467 32.03 -8.45 7.46
C CYS A 467 33.33 -9.26 7.60
N GLU A 468 33.97 -9.64 6.49
CA GLU A 468 35.26 -10.32 6.54
C GLU A 468 36.37 -9.47 7.17
N LYS A 469 36.30 -8.14 7.10
CA LYS A 469 37.23 -7.26 7.80
C LYS A 469 37.00 -7.31 9.31
N ASP A 470 35.74 -7.28 9.74
CA ASP A 470 35.40 -7.34 11.17
C ASP A 470 35.85 -8.66 11.79
N VAL A 471 35.58 -9.80 11.13
CA VAL A 471 36.06 -11.11 11.59
C VAL A 471 37.59 -11.18 11.66
N ARG A 472 38.32 -10.55 10.72
CA ARG A 472 39.79 -10.48 10.78
C ARG A 472 40.29 -9.58 11.90
N ALA A 473 39.60 -8.49 12.19
CA ALA A 473 39.97 -7.56 13.25
C ALA A 473 39.84 -8.22 14.63
N GLU A 474 38.77 -9.00 14.84
CA GLU A 474 38.55 -9.79 16.07
C GLU A 474 39.48 -11.01 16.15
N GLY A 475 39.69 -11.69 15.03
CA GLY A 475 40.51 -12.90 14.93
C GLY A 475 42.01 -12.71 15.20
N ASN A 476 42.52 -11.47 15.22
CA ASN A 476 43.90 -11.19 15.63
C ASN A 476 44.16 -11.41 17.14
N GLY A 477 43.14 -11.84 17.90
CA GLY A 477 43.27 -12.35 19.27
C GLY A 477 42.75 -13.78 19.49
N VAL A 478 42.43 -14.55 18.43
CA VAL A 478 41.75 -15.86 18.54
C VAL A 478 42.73 -17.03 18.33
N ASP A 479 42.51 -18.09 19.10
CA ASP A 479 43.28 -19.33 19.15
C ASP A 479 43.39 -20.05 17.78
N LEU A 480 44.53 -20.68 17.50
CA LEU A 480 44.90 -21.23 16.20
C LEU A 480 43.97 -22.38 15.74
N ASP A 481 43.41 -23.14 16.68
CA ASP A 481 42.55 -24.30 16.41
C ASP A 481 41.17 -23.91 15.85
N GLU A 482 40.60 -22.81 16.33
CA GLU A 482 39.31 -22.32 15.84
C GLU A 482 39.44 -21.70 14.44
N ARG A 483 40.62 -21.13 14.15
CA ARG A 483 41.01 -20.67 12.83
C ARG A 483 41.05 -21.82 11.82
N GLN A 484 41.62 -22.97 12.19
CA GLN A 484 41.65 -24.16 11.33
C GLN A 484 40.24 -24.68 10.99
N ARG A 485 39.34 -24.72 11.98
CA ARG A 485 37.96 -25.20 11.77
C ARG A 485 37.16 -24.31 10.81
N MET A 486 37.30 -22.98 10.93
CA MET A 486 36.69 -22.04 9.99
C MET A 486 37.35 -22.10 8.60
N GLU A 487 38.63 -22.44 8.52
CA GLU A 487 39.34 -22.58 7.25
C GLU A 487 38.90 -23.85 6.49
N GLU A 488 38.59 -24.94 7.21
CA GLU A 488 37.97 -26.16 6.65
C GLU A 488 36.57 -25.89 6.07
N GLU A 489 35.69 -25.19 6.81
CA GLU A 489 34.38 -24.77 6.28
C GLU A 489 34.51 -23.81 5.09
N ARG A 490 35.52 -22.92 5.11
CA ARG A 490 35.80 -21.99 4.01
C ARG A 490 36.33 -22.68 2.76
N MET A 491 37.08 -23.78 2.88
CA MET A 491 37.53 -24.59 1.75
C MET A 491 36.34 -25.28 1.05
N SER A 492 35.40 -25.83 1.82
CA SER A 492 34.16 -26.42 1.30
C SER A 492 33.34 -25.42 0.44
N LEU A 493 33.30 -24.16 0.85
CA LEU A 493 32.63 -23.10 0.07
C LEU A 493 33.42 -22.66 -1.18
N ARG A 494 34.76 -22.68 -1.15
CA ARG A 494 35.58 -22.35 -2.33
C ARG A 494 35.49 -23.41 -3.42
N ASP A 495 35.25 -24.67 -3.07
CA ASP A 495 35.02 -25.74 -4.04
C ASP A 495 33.71 -25.54 -4.83
N CYS A 496 32.74 -24.78 -4.28
CA CYS A 496 31.60 -24.29 -5.05
C CYS A 496 31.94 -23.13 -5.99
N GLU A 497 32.92 -22.29 -5.64
CA GLU A 497 33.34 -21.15 -6.47
C GLU A 497 34.27 -21.54 -7.62
N SER A 498 35.14 -22.54 -7.45
CA SER A 498 36.08 -23.00 -8.49
C SER A 498 35.39 -23.74 -9.65
N GLY A 499 34.18 -24.27 -9.44
CA GLY A 499 33.29 -24.77 -10.50
C GLY A 499 32.74 -23.68 -11.44
N LEU A 500 32.90 -22.39 -11.10
CA LEU A 500 32.35 -21.25 -11.87
C LEU A 500 33.20 -20.83 -13.07
N ALA A 501 34.44 -21.31 -13.20
CA ALA A 501 35.37 -20.85 -14.26
C ALA A 501 35.29 -21.66 -15.58
N GLY A 502 34.42 -22.68 -15.69
CA GLY A 502 34.50 -23.70 -16.74
C GLY A 502 33.27 -23.94 -17.61
N CYS A 503 32.28 -23.04 -17.65
CA CYS A 503 31.12 -23.22 -18.54
C CYS A 503 31.28 -22.45 -19.87
N PRO A 504 31.62 -23.12 -21.00
CA PRO A 504 31.52 -22.48 -22.30
C PRO A 504 30.05 -22.22 -22.66
N PRO A 505 29.75 -21.17 -23.45
CA PRO A 505 28.38 -20.86 -23.85
C PRO A 505 27.81 -22.02 -24.68
N LYS A 506 26.81 -22.73 -24.13
CA LYS A 506 26.03 -23.70 -24.91
C LYS A 506 25.32 -22.95 -26.04
N LYS A 507 25.79 -23.14 -27.28
CA LYS A 507 24.99 -22.85 -28.47
C LYS A 507 23.78 -23.79 -28.47
N LEU A 508 22.59 -23.22 -28.35
CA LEU A 508 21.33 -23.94 -28.58
C LEU A 508 21.29 -24.46 -30.02
N PRO A 509 21.00 -25.75 -30.26
CA PRO A 509 20.65 -26.21 -31.60
C PRO A 509 19.23 -25.76 -31.93
N LEU A 510 19.09 -25.02 -33.03
CA LEU A 510 17.84 -24.88 -33.78
C LEU A 510 17.45 -26.27 -34.29
N LEU A 511 16.47 -26.92 -33.66
CA LEU A 511 15.76 -28.06 -34.23
C LEU A 511 14.33 -27.63 -34.58
N LEU A 512 14.15 -27.30 -35.86
CA LEU A 512 12.87 -27.44 -36.55
C LEU A 512 12.54 -28.93 -36.62
N SER A 513 11.43 -29.33 -36.02
CA SER A 513 10.81 -30.64 -36.27
C SER A 513 9.30 -30.48 -36.30
N THR A 514 8.78 -30.65 -37.50
CA THR A 514 7.38 -30.84 -37.85
C THR A 514 6.90 -32.23 -37.39
N ALA A 515 5.91 -32.28 -36.51
CA ALA A 515 4.96 -33.40 -36.36
C ALA A 515 3.77 -32.83 -35.57
N GLY A 516 2.53 -32.85 -36.08
CA GLY A 516 1.83 -34.04 -36.54
C GLY A 516 0.67 -34.27 -35.57
N SER A 517 -0.43 -33.55 -35.80
CA SER A 517 -1.70 -33.63 -35.08
C SER A 517 -2.18 -35.07 -34.90
N LYS A 518 -2.44 -35.49 -33.66
CA LYS A 518 -3.38 -36.56 -33.33
C LYS A 518 -4.03 -36.28 -31.97
N ARG A 519 -5.21 -35.64 -32.01
CA ARG A 519 -6.16 -35.59 -30.90
C ARG A 519 -6.62 -37.03 -30.58
N ARG A 520 -6.47 -37.46 -29.32
CA ARG A 520 -7.31 -38.51 -28.74
C ARG A 520 -8.13 -37.89 -27.61
N SER A 521 -9.44 -37.88 -27.81
CA SER A 521 -10.46 -37.69 -26.79
C SER A 521 -10.49 -38.91 -25.87
N LEU A 522 -10.36 -38.72 -24.56
CA LEU A 522 -10.78 -39.70 -23.57
C LEU A 522 -11.96 -39.11 -22.81
N GLY A 523 -13.14 -39.67 -23.06
CA GLY A 523 -14.34 -39.43 -22.27
C GLY A 523 -14.25 -40.13 -20.92
N TRP A 524 -14.66 -39.42 -19.87
CA TRP A 524 -14.86 -39.99 -18.56
C TRP A 524 -16.33 -40.42 -18.42
N SER A 525 -16.53 -41.72 -18.19
CA SER A 525 -17.81 -42.29 -17.77
C SER A 525 -17.81 -42.44 -16.26
N ARG A 526 -18.89 -41.98 -15.62
CA ARG A 526 -19.22 -42.20 -14.22
C ARG A 526 -19.39 -43.69 -13.91
N ARG A 527 -18.91 -44.10 -12.73
CA ARG A 527 -19.66 -44.89 -11.75
C ARG A 527 -19.40 -44.32 -10.37
#